data_AF-A0A961JFJ7-F1
#
_entry.id   AF-A0A961JFJ7-F1
#
_cell.length_a   1.000
_cell.length_b   1.000
_cell.length_c   1.000
_cell.angle_alpha   90.00
_cell.angle_beta   90.00
_cell.angle_gamma   90.00
#
_symmetry.space_group_name_H-M   'P 1'
#
loop_
_entity.id
_entity.type
_entity.pdbx_description
1 polymer ?
#
loop_
_entity_poly.entity_id
_entity_poly.type
_entity_poly.pdbx_seq_one_letter_code
_entity_poly.pdbx_strand_id
1 'polypeptide(L)'
;MAITTTVPRRPASFYVPVTAAFGALAGLFVGTAQGSGPLGIVVGALLIGAIAFGLTHAPLPEKPLRWGLVALFALAGLLMGGLSAGIIGAAFGWFFGWMTFWLYEGRYRAHLVPYLTPGQVLWHYTFRVICGAIFIFLITPILVVMPLSFNAQNFFTFTPEMLALDPAGYSLKHYRDF
;
A
#
# COMPACT_ATOMS: atom_id res chain seq x y z
N MET A 1 -21.82 13.05 -29.85
CA MET A 1 -22.25 12.05 -28.85
C MET A 1 -20.98 11.45 -28.24
N ALA A 2 -20.62 11.81 -27.01
CA ALA A 2 -19.48 11.17 -26.35
C ALA A 2 -19.87 9.72 -26.05
N ILE A 3 -19.13 8.76 -26.62
CA ILE A 3 -19.33 7.33 -26.33
C ILE A 3 -18.87 7.12 -24.89
N THR A 4 -19.81 7.12 -23.94
CA THR A 4 -19.53 6.72 -22.55
C THR A 4 -19.31 5.22 -22.55
N THR A 5 -18.06 4.78 -22.58
CA THR A 5 -17.70 3.37 -22.41
C THR A 5 -18.01 2.97 -20.98
N THR A 6 -19.22 2.47 -20.72
CA THR A 6 -19.60 1.94 -19.41
C THR A 6 -18.76 0.71 -19.12
N VAL A 7 -17.80 0.80 -18.19
CA VAL A 7 -16.94 -0.32 -17.81
C VAL A 7 -17.75 -1.29 -16.94
N PRO A 8 -17.89 -2.58 -17.33
CA PRO A 8 -18.63 -3.54 -16.54
C PRO A 8 -17.86 -3.94 -15.27
N ARG A 9 -18.62 -4.24 -14.21
CA ARG A 9 -18.10 -4.83 -12.98
C ARG A 9 -17.47 -6.19 -13.26
N ARG A 10 -16.41 -6.52 -12.52
CA ARG A 10 -15.65 -7.77 -12.71
C ARG A 10 -16.18 -8.89 -11.82
N PRO A 11 -16.16 -10.15 -12.30
CA PRO A 11 -16.63 -11.28 -11.51
C PRO A 11 -15.69 -11.55 -10.32
N ALA A 12 -16.24 -12.15 -9.26
CA ALA A 12 -15.49 -12.54 -8.06
C ALA A 12 -14.32 -13.47 -8.37
N SER A 13 -14.46 -14.33 -9.38
CA SER A 13 -13.39 -15.21 -9.88
C SER A 13 -12.14 -14.47 -10.36
N PHE A 14 -12.25 -13.18 -10.68
CA PHE A 14 -11.10 -12.37 -11.09
C PHE A 14 -10.55 -11.54 -9.92
N TYR A 15 -11.37 -10.69 -9.29
CA TYR A 15 -10.83 -9.73 -8.31
C TYR A 15 -10.46 -10.38 -6.97
N VAL A 16 -11.16 -11.45 -6.52
CA VAL A 16 -10.87 -12.09 -5.23
C VAL A 16 -9.52 -12.82 -5.27
N PRO A 17 -9.20 -13.66 -6.27
CA PRO A 17 -7.88 -14.29 -6.33
C PRO A 17 -6.74 -13.27 -6.50
N VAL A 18 -6.95 -12.22 -7.29
CA VAL A 18 -5.93 -11.17 -7.49
C VAL A 18 -5.67 -10.42 -6.18
N THR A 19 -6.73 -9.97 -5.49
CA THR A 19 -6.58 -9.29 -4.19
C THR A 19 -5.97 -10.22 -3.13
N ALA A 20 -6.36 -11.49 -3.11
CA ALA A 20 -5.78 -12.52 -2.24
C ALA A 20 -4.30 -12.79 -2.55
N ALA A 21 -3.87 -12.75 -3.81
CA ALA A 21 -2.45 -12.92 -4.16
C ALA A 21 -1.59 -11.76 -3.64
N PHE A 22 -2.09 -10.52 -3.70
CA PHE A 22 -1.44 -9.38 -3.04
C PHE A 22 -1.48 -9.52 -1.51
N GLY A 23 -2.58 -10.06 -0.95
CA GLY A 23 -2.70 -10.40 0.47
C GLY A 23 -1.70 -11.47 0.91
N ALA A 24 -1.42 -12.46 0.08
CA ALA A 24 -0.41 -13.49 0.29
C ALA A 24 1.00 -12.88 0.36
N LEU A 25 1.32 -11.98 -0.58
CA LEU A 25 2.59 -11.27 -0.61
C LEU A 25 2.77 -10.39 0.63
N ALA A 26 1.74 -9.61 0.99
CA ALA A 26 1.70 -8.84 2.23
C ALA A 26 1.88 -9.73 3.47
N GLY A 27 1.13 -10.84 3.51
CA GLY A 27 1.14 -11.81 4.59
C GLY A 27 2.48 -12.51 4.76
N LEU A 28 3.25 -12.71 3.68
CA LEU A 28 4.63 -13.22 3.77
C LEU A 28 5.48 -12.31 4.64
N PHE A 29 5.49 -11.00 4.39
CA PHE A 29 6.30 -10.06 5.16
C PHE A 29 5.89 -10.04 6.65
N VAL A 30 4.59 -9.99 6.92
CA VAL A 30 4.07 -10.00 8.29
C VAL A 30 4.36 -11.33 8.98
N GLY A 31 4.15 -12.45 8.31
CA GLY A 31 4.42 -13.79 8.85
C GLY A 31 5.90 -14.04 9.12
N THR A 32 6.79 -13.54 8.25
CA THR A 32 8.24 -13.62 8.48
C THR A 32 8.67 -12.84 9.72
N ALA A 33 8.04 -11.69 10.00
CA ALA A 33 8.30 -10.93 11.22
C ALA A 33 7.85 -11.69 12.49
N GLN A 34 6.85 -12.55 12.37
CA GLN A 34 6.28 -13.35 13.47
C GLN A 34 6.83 -14.79 13.53
N GLY A 35 7.88 -15.10 12.77
CA GLY A 35 8.56 -16.40 12.82
C GLY A 35 8.00 -17.50 11.91
N SER A 36 6.97 -17.22 11.09
CA SER A 36 6.45 -18.18 10.10
C SER A 36 5.95 -17.52 8.82
N GLY A 37 6.80 -17.52 7.79
CA GLY A 37 6.45 -17.03 6.46
C GLY A 37 5.30 -17.79 5.77
N PRO A 38 5.32 -19.14 5.73
CA PRO A 38 4.27 -19.92 5.07
C PRO A 38 2.87 -19.72 5.68
N LEU A 39 2.79 -19.63 7.01
CA LEU A 39 1.51 -19.32 7.67
C LEU A 39 1.04 -17.90 7.35
N GLY A 40 1.96 -16.94 7.31
CA GLY A 40 1.65 -15.56 6.90
C GLY A 40 1.06 -15.47 5.50
N ILE A 41 1.61 -16.21 4.54
CA ILE A 41 1.08 -16.30 3.16
C ILE A 41 -0.38 -16.77 3.18
N VAL A 42 -0.68 -17.88 3.85
CA VAL A 42 -2.01 -18.49 3.85
C VAL A 42 -3.01 -17.57 4.56
N VAL A 43 -2.66 -17.08 5.76
CA VAL A 43 -3.52 -16.18 6.53
C VAL A 43 -3.77 -14.88 5.79
N GLY A 44 -2.73 -14.27 5.21
CA GLY A 44 -2.85 -13.04 4.44
C GLY A 44 -3.73 -13.19 3.19
N ALA A 45 -3.57 -14.30 2.46
CA ALA A 45 -4.38 -14.60 1.29
C ALA A 45 -5.87 -14.76 1.65
N LEU A 46 -6.16 -15.58 2.68
CA LEU A 46 -7.52 -15.85 3.12
C LEU A 46 -8.19 -14.61 3.69
N LEU A 47 -7.49 -13.87 4.55
CA LEU A 47 -8.01 -12.67 5.21
C LEU A 47 -8.35 -11.58 4.20
N ILE A 48 -7.43 -11.24 3.30
CA ILE A 48 -7.68 -10.22 2.28
C ILE A 48 -8.71 -10.69 1.25
N GLY A 49 -8.68 -11.97 0.84
CA GLY A 49 -9.68 -12.52 -0.07
C GLY A 49 -11.10 -12.49 0.52
N ALA A 50 -11.25 -12.86 1.79
CA ALA A 50 -12.52 -12.82 2.51
C ALA A 50 -13.03 -11.39 2.70
N ILE A 51 -12.14 -10.45 3.05
CA ILE A 51 -12.47 -9.02 3.13
C ILE A 51 -12.91 -8.50 1.77
N ALA A 52 -12.17 -8.80 0.70
CA ALA A 52 -12.50 -8.34 -0.65
C ALA A 52 -13.88 -8.82 -1.09
N PHE A 53 -14.21 -10.09 -0.80
CA PHE A 53 -15.55 -10.64 -1.05
C PHE A 53 -16.62 -10.01 -0.16
N GLY A 54 -16.37 -9.84 1.13
CA GLY A 54 -17.34 -9.24 2.06
C GLY A 54 -17.66 -7.78 1.72
N LEU A 55 -16.65 -6.97 1.38
CA LEU A 55 -16.83 -5.56 1.03
C LEU A 55 -17.64 -5.35 -0.24
N THR A 56 -17.53 -6.25 -1.23
CA THR A 56 -18.24 -6.13 -2.51
C THR A 56 -19.68 -6.67 -2.46
N HIS A 57 -19.98 -7.54 -1.50
CA HIS A 57 -21.33 -8.07 -1.26
C HIS A 57 -22.12 -7.27 -0.22
N ALA A 58 -21.48 -6.34 0.50
CA ALA A 58 -22.16 -5.46 1.44
C ALA A 58 -23.09 -4.46 0.69
N PRO A 59 -24.31 -4.20 1.20
CA PRO A 59 -25.25 -3.25 0.59
C PRO A 59 -24.89 -1.78 0.85
N LEU A 60 -23.67 -1.49 1.32
CA LEU A 60 -23.21 -0.15 1.69
C LEU A 60 -22.48 0.53 0.52
N PRO A 61 -22.42 1.87 0.49
CA PRO A 61 -21.67 2.57 -0.56
C PRO A 61 -20.15 2.41 -0.41
N GLU A 62 -19.40 2.53 -1.53
CA GLU A 62 -17.94 2.30 -1.58
C GLU A 62 -17.15 3.15 -0.57
N LYS A 63 -17.42 4.46 -0.53
CA LYS A 63 -16.64 5.41 0.28
C LYS A 63 -16.59 5.03 1.76
N PRO A 64 -17.72 4.81 2.47
CA PRO A 64 -17.66 4.39 3.87
C PRO A 64 -17.06 2.99 4.06
N LEU A 65 -17.24 2.06 3.13
CA LEU A 65 -16.60 0.74 3.19
C LEU A 65 -15.06 0.85 3.16
N ARG A 66 -14.51 1.70 2.28
CA ARG A 66 -13.06 1.94 2.18
C ARG A 66 -12.48 2.61 3.42
N TRP A 67 -13.12 3.68 3.89
CA TRP A 67 -12.66 4.37 5.09
C TRP A 67 -12.89 3.53 6.36
N GLY A 68 -13.95 2.72 6.39
CA GLY A 68 -14.19 1.73 7.44
C GLY A 68 -13.08 0.68 7.51
N LEU A 69 -12.60 0.18 6.36
CA LEU A 69 -11.47 -0.73 6.31
C LEU A 69 -10.17 -0.08 6.80
N VAL A 70 -9.90 1.16 6.39
CA VAL A 70 -8.75 1.96 6.88
C VAL A 70 -8.80 2.08 8.40
N ALA A 71 -9.94 2.51 8.95
CA ALA A 71 -10.13 2.67 10.39
C ALA A 71 -9.97 1.34 11.14
N LEU A 72 -10.54 0.25 10.60
CA LEU A 72 -10.43 -1.09 11.19
C LEU A 72 -8.97 -1.55 11.27
N PHE A 73 -8.22 -1.48 10.18
CA PHE A 73 -6.82 -1.90 10.17
C PHE A 73 -5.93 -0.96 10.97
N ALA A 74 -6.20 0.35 10.96
CA ALA A 74 -5.48 1.32 11.77
C ALA A 74 -5.67 1.03 13.27
N LEU A 75 -6.92 0.82 13.69
CA LEU A 75 -7.24 0.50 15.08
C LEU A 75 -6.63 -0.83 15.50
N ALA A 76 -6.76 -1.88 14.67
CA ALA A 76 -6.13 -3.17 14.94
C ALA A 76 -4.60 -3.04 15.08
N GLY A 77 -3.96 -2.29 14.18
CA GLY A 77 -2.53 -2.01 14.25
C GLY A 77 -2.13 -1.25 15.51
N LEU A 78 -2.89 -0.21 15.88
CA LEU A 78 -2.66 0.58 17.10
C LEU A 78 -2.74 -0.30 18.36
N LEU A 79 -3.73 -1.17 18.44
CA LEU A 79 -3.95 -2.05 19.60
C LEU A 79 -2.88 -3.13 19.73
N MET A 80 -2.30 -3.60 18.62
CA MET A 80 -1.32 -4.69 18.62
C MET A 80 0.13 -4.22 18.75
N GLY A 81 0.48 -3.08 18.16
CA GLY A 81 1.89 -2.63 18.03
C GLY A 81 2.10 -1.12 18.15
N GLY A 82 1.14 -0.39 18.72
CA GLY A 82 1.26 1.04 18.95
C GLY A 82 1.19 1.88 17.67
N LEU A 83 1.71 3.12 17.74
CA LEU A 83 1.54 4.13 16.68
C LEU A 83 2.06 3.68 15.31
N SER A 84 3.25 3.06 15.27
CA SER A 84 3.88 2.60 14.03
C SER A 84 3.07 1.50 13.35
N ALA A 85 2.62 0.49 14.11
CA ALA A 85 1.75 -0.56 13.58
C ALA A 85 0.38 -0.02 13.16
N GLY A 86 -0.14 1.00 13.84
CA GLY A 86 -1.34 1.73 13.44
C GLY A 86 -1.23 2.42 12.09
N ILE A 87 -0.12 3.13 11.85
CA ILE A 87 0.17 3.80 10.58
C ILE A 87 0.28 2.77 9.44
N ILE A 88 1.01 1.67 9.68
CA ILE A 88 1.12 0.58 8.72
C ILE A 88 -0.25 -0.04 8.45
N GLY A 89 -1.04 -0.32 9.49
CA GLY A 89 -2.41 -0.83 9.36
C GLY A 89 -3.28 0.10 8.52
N ALA A 90 -3.25 1.41 8.78
CA ALA A 90 -3.99 2.39 7.98
C ALA A 90 -3.60 2.36 6.49
N ALA A 91 -2.29 2.29 6.20
CA ALA A 91 -1.78 2.19 4.83
C ALA A 91 -2.25 0.90 4.14
N PHE A 92 -2.24 -0.23 4.85
CA PHE A 92 -2.76 -1.51 4.36
C PHE A 92 -4.26 -1.43 4.07
N GLY A 93 -5.07 -0.94 5.02
CA GLY A 93 -6.51 -0.77 4.83
C GLY A 93 -6.83 0.17 3.66
N TRP A 94 -6.05 1.23 3.48
CA TRP A 94 -6.19 2.14 2.34
C TRP A 94 -5.90 1.44 1.01
N PHE A 95 -4.75 0.76 0.94
CA PHE A 95 -4.29 0.08 -0.26
C PHE A 95 -5.25 -1.05 -0.67
N PHE A 96 -5.59 -1.95 0.25
CA PHE A 96 -6.47 -3.08 -0.03
C PHE A 96 -7.92 -2.66 -0.27
N GLY A 97 -8.40 -1.63 0.42
CA GLY A 97 -9.72 -1.04 0.17
C GLY A 97 -9.79 -0.41 -1.22
N TRP A 98 -8.79 0.41 -1.58
CA TRP A 98 -8.68 0.98 -2.92
C TRP A 98 -8.57 -0.11 -4.00
N MET A 99 -7.67 -1.07 -3.85
CA MET A 99 -7.41 -2.13 -4.84
C MET A 99 -8.64 -3.00 -5.07
N THR A 100 -9.35 -3.40 -4.01
CA THR A 100 -10.56 -4.22 -4.10
C THR A 100 -11.60 -3.55 -4.99
N PHE A 101 -11.96 -2.29 -4.70
CA PHE A 101 -12.94 -1.58 -5.49
C PHE A 101 -12.41 -1.12 -6.85
N TRP A 102 -11.10 -0.88 -6.99
CA TRP A 102 -10.49 -0.56 -8.29
C TRP A 102 -10.58 -1.73 -9.27
N LEU A 103 -10.46 -2.97 -8.77
CA LEU A 103 -10.65 -4.20 -9.54
C LEU A 103 -12.13 -4.55 -9.73
N TYR A 104 -12.95 -4.49 -8.68
CA TYR A 104 -14.39 -4.82 -8.71
C TYR A 104 -15.15 -3.96 -9.71
N GLU A 105 -14.96 -2.63 -9.66
CA GLU A 105 -15.62 -1.71 -10.60
C GLU A 105 -14.97 -1.69 -11.99
N GLY A 106 -13.86 -2.41 -12.18
CA GLY A 106 -13.13 -2.42 -13.45
C GLY A 106 -12.45 -1.09 -13.79
N ARG A 107 -12.33 -0.16 -12.83
CA ARG A 107 -11.75 1.19 -13.01
C ARG A 107 -10.32 1.18 -13.56
N TYR A 108 -9.58 0.08 -13.38
CA TYR A 108 -8.29 -0.15 -14.02
C TYR A 108 -8.32 -0.14 -15.56
N ARG A 109 -9.49 -0.23 -16.20
CA ARG A 109 -9.66 -0.08 -17.65
C ARG A 109 -10.33 1.21 -18.08
N ALA A 110 -10.83 2.02 -17.14
CA ALA A 110 -11.63 3.21 -17.48
C ALA A 110 -10.85 4.25 -18.29
N HIS A 111 -9.54 4.37 -18.07
CA HIS A 111 -8.66 5.30 -18.78
C HIS A 111 -7.85 4.63 -19.89
N LEU A 112 -8.15 3.37 -20.23
CA LEU A 112 -7.43 2.62 -21.26
C LEU A 112 -8.30 2.46 -22.51
N VAL A 113 -7.64 2.35 -23.65
CA VAL A 113 -8.34 2.13 -24.91
C VAL A 113 -9.07 0.76 -24.91
N PRO A 114 -10.34 0.67 -25.33
CA PRO A 114 -11.16 -0.53 -25.12
C PRO A 114 -10.65 -1.81 -25.80
N TYR A 115 -9.88 -1.66 -26.89
CA TYR A 115 -9.36 -2.78 -27.68
C TYR A 115 -8.11 -3.45 -27.07
N LEU A 116 -7.64 -3.03 -25.88
CA LEU A 116 -6.50 -3.68 -25.23
C LEU A 116 -6.84 -5.06 -24.67
N THR A 117 -6.01 -6.04 -25.03
CA THR A 117 -6.07 -7.39 -24.48
C THR A 117 -5.72 -7.39 -22.98
N PRO A 118 -6.15 -8.39 -22.19
CA PRO A 118 -5.75 -8.52 -20.79
C PRO A 118 -4.24 -8.49 -20.55
N GLY A 119 -3.45 -9.13 -21.42
CA GLY A 119 -1.99 -9.10 -21.35
C GLY A 119 -1.42 -7.70 -21.56
N GLN A 120 -1.96 -6.93 -22.52
CA GLN A 120 -1.52 -5.55 -22.74
C GLN A 120 -1.87 -4.63 -21.57
N VAL A 121 -3.04 -4.81 -20.95
CA VAL A 121 -3.41 -4.05 -19.75
C VAL A 121 -2.51 -4.41 -18.57
N LEU A 122 -2.21 -5.70 -18.37
CA LEU A 122 -1.26 -6.12 -17.35
C LEU A 122 0.10 -5.48 -17.59
N TRP A 123 0.63 -5.58 -18.82
CA TRP A 123 1.91 -5.00 -19.20
C TRP A 123 1.96 -3.49 -18.99
N HIS A 124 0.89 -2.77 -19.31
CA HIS A 124 0.78 -1.33 -19.11
C HIS A 124 1.00 -0.93 -17.63
N TYR A 125 0.47 -1.71 -16.69
CA TYR A 125 0.67 -1.47 -15.26
C TYR A 125 2.03 -2.00 -14.78
N THR A 126 2.46 -3.18 -15.24
CA THR A 126 3.78 -3.74 -14.92
C THR A 126 4.91 -2.79 -15.32
N PHE A 127 4.85 -2.22 -16.52
CA PHE A 127 5.82 -1.25 -17.00
C PHE A 127 5.90 -0.02 -16.08
N ARG A 128 4.77 0.51 -15.63
CA ARG A 128 4.76 1.64 -14.67
C ARG A 128 5.35 1.28 -13.31
N VAL A 129 5.08 0.08 -12.81
CA VAL A 129 5.67 -0.41 -11.57
C VAL A 129 7.19 -0.50 -11.71
N ILE A 130 7.70 -1.03 -12.83
CA ILE A 130 9.13 -1.07 -13.12
C ILE A 130 9.73 0.33 -13.21
N CYS A 131 9.11 1.25 -13.96
CA CYS A 131 9.58 2.64 -14.03
C CYS A 131 9.60 3.31 -12.65
N GLY A 132 8.58 3.10 -11.82
CA GLY A 132 8.54 3.60 -10.46
C GLY A 132 9.64 3.02 -9.58
N ALA A 133 9.90 1.71 -9.68
CA ALA A 133 10.97 1.04 -8.94
C ALA A 133 12.36 1.54 -9.36
N ILE A 134 12.61 1.68 -10.68
CA ILE A 134 13.86 2.25 -11.21
C ILE A 134 14.01 3.70 -10.75
N PHE A 135 12.95 4.50 -10.80
CA PHE A 135 12.99 5.88 -10.33
C PHE A 135 13.38 5.96 -8.85
N ILE A 136 12.74 5.17 -7.98
CA ILE A 136 13.09 5.09 -6.54
C ILE A 136 14.55 4.67 -6.35
N PHE A 137 15.01 3.66 -7.09
CA PHE A 137 16.40 3.22 -7.07
C PHE A 137 17.37 4.36 -7.41
N LEU A 138 17.09 5.13 -8.48
CA LEU A 138 17.92 6.24 -8.91
C LEU A 138 17.96 7.39 -7.89
N ILE A 139 16.84 7.68 -7.20
CA ILE A 139 16.78 8.74 -6.18
C ILE A 139 17.11 8.26 -4.76
N THR A 140 17.43 6.98 -4.56
CA THR A 140 17.67 6.40 -3.22
C THR A 140 18.71 7.19 -2.41
N PRO A 141 19.85 7.65 -2.98
CA PRO A 141 20.80 8.47 -2.23
C PRO A 141 20.17 9.75 -1.66
N ILE A 142 19.28 10.39 -2.42
CA ILE A 142 18.59 11.61 -2.00
C ILE A 142 17.63 11.30 -0.85
N LEU A 143 16.88 10.18 -0.94
CA LEU A 143 15.96 9.75 0.10
C LEU A 143 16.65 9.48 1.44
N VAL A 144 17.89 9.00 1.43
CA VAL A 144 18.68 8.74 2.65
C VAL A 144 19.36 10.01 3.17
N VAL A 145 19.89 10.86 2.29
CA VAL A 145 20.61 12.09 2.69
C VAL A 145 19.66 13.18 3.18
N MET A 146 18.44 13.29 2.63
CA MET A 146 17.46 14.30 3.02
C MET A 146 17.10 14.27 4.53
N PRO A 147 16.78 13.14 5.18
CA PRO A 147 16.54 13.13 6.62
C PRO A 147 17.84 13.37 7.42
N LEU A 148 18.99 12.91 6.93
CA LEU A 148 20.28 13.09 7.58
C LEU A 148 20.74 14.57 7.60
N SER A 149 20.26 15.40 6.68
CA SER A 149 20.55 16.84 6.70
C SER A 149 19.93 17.56 7.89
N PHE A 150 18.93 16.96 8.56
CA PHE A 150 18.33 17.46 9.79
C PHE A 150 19.00 16.89 11.06
N ASN A 151 20.14 16.19 10.95
CA ASN A 151 20.79 15.59 12.12
C ASN A 151 21.41 16.66 13.05
N ALA A 152 21.22 16.50 14.36
CA ALA A 152 21.79 17.39 15.38
C ALA A 152 23.32 17.30 15.53
N GLN A 153 23.94 16.19 15.14
CA GLN A 153 25.39 15.95 15.16
C GLN A 153 26.08 16.49 13.89
N ASN A 154 27.42 16.46 13.88
CA ASN A 154 28.23 16.93 12.74
C ASN A 154 28.45 15.83 11.67
N PHE A 155 28.04 14.59 11.96
CA PHE A 155 28.20 13.45 11.05
C PHE A 155 26.84 12.96 10.56
N PHE A 156 26.78 12.57 9.29
CA PHE A 156 25.56 12.04 8.65
C PHE A 156 25.37 10.56 8.98
N THR A 157 25.08 10.27 10.25
CA THR A 157 24.79 8.92 10.75
C THR A 157 23.40 8.86 11.37
N PHE A 158 22.73 7.71 11.34
CA PHE A 158 21.44 7.56 12.04
C PHE A 158 21.70 7.38 13.54
N THR A 159 21.38 8.40 14.34
CA THR A 159 21.54 8.34 15.79
C THR A 159 20.35 7.62 16.44
N PRO A 160 20.52 7.04 17.65
CA PRO A 160 19.42 6.42 18.39
C PRO A 160 18.23 7.37 18.60
N GLU A 161 18.50 8.66 18.82
CA GLU A 161 17.48 9.69 19.02
C GLU A 161 16.65 9.91 17.74
N MET A 162 17.30 9.94 16.56
CA MET A 162 16.58 10.03 15.28
C MET A 162 15.71 8.80 15.03
N LEU A 163 16.18 7.60 15.36
CA LEU A 163 15.41 6.37 15.20
C LEU A 163 14.24 6.27 16.18
N ALA A 164 14.39 6.83 17.38
CA ALA A 164 13.33 6.95 18.37
C ALA A 164 12.34 8.08 18.06
N LEU A 165 12.56 8.86 16.99
CA LEU A 165 11.81 10.06 16.65
C LEU A 165 11.82 11.10 17.80
N ASP A 166 12.91 11.15 18.57
CA ASP A 166 13.10 12.14 19.63
C ASP A 166 13.42 13.50 19.00
N PRO A 167 12.66 14.57 19.31
CA PRO A 167 12.96 15.92 18.86
C PRO A 167 14.41 16.37 19.09
N ALA A 168 15.10 15.85 20.12
CA ALA A 168 16.50 16.18 20.40
C ALA A 168 17.48 15.71 19.31
N GLY A 169 17.11 14.70 18.52
CA GLY A 169 17.92 14.19 17.41
C GLY A 169 17.90 15.07 16.15
N TYR A 170 16.98 16.04 16.08
CA TYR A 170 16.77 16.87 14.90
C TYR A 170 17.21 18.33 15.13
N SER A 171 17.89 18.92 14.15
CA SER A 171 18.35 20.31 14.18
C SER A 171 18.36 20.96 12.80
N LEU A 172 18.18 22.29 12.77
CA LEU A 172 18.34 23.13 11.58
C LEU A 172 19.71 23.84 11.53
N LYS A 173 20.66 23.49 12.39
CA LYS A 173 21.98 24.16 12.47
C LYS A 173 22.68 24.25 11.11
N HIS A 174 22.69 23.16 10.35
CA HIS A 174 23.34 23.10 9.04
C HIS A 174 22.75 24.08 8.03
N TYR A 175 21.49 24.50 8.21
CA TYR A 175 20.83 25.50 7.36
C TYR A 175 20.98 26.94 7.89
N ARG A 176 21.31 27.10 9.17
CA ARG A 176 21.48 28.40 9.84
C ARG A 176 22.93 28.89 9.83
N ASP A 177 23.89 27.97 9.70
CA ASP A 177 25.32 28.26 9.67
C ASP A 177 25.82 28.76 8.29
N PHE A 178 24.89 29.08 7.36
CA PHE A 178 25.16 29.66 6.03
C PHE A 178 25.11 31.18 6.02
#